data_AF-A0A2T6B9D9-F1
#
_entry.id   AF-A0A2T6B9D9-F1
#
_cell.length_a   1.000
_cell.length_b   1.000
_cell.length_c   1.000
_cell.angle_alpha   90.00
_cell.angle_beta   90.00
_cell.angle_gamma   90.00
#
_symmetry.space_group_name_H-M   'P 1'
#
loop_
_entity.id
_entity.type
_entity.pdbx_description
1 polymer ?
#
loop_
_entity_poly.entity_id
_entity_poly.type
_entity_poly.pdbx_seq_one_letter_code
_entity_poly.pdbx_strand_id
1 'polypeptide(L)'
;MKNIGLSVMAFSLLALPGCTEDTVAAGNGRTVSEALPVFVRNSVRNDLELEALLQGRLVVDGNGCLRVGEAGPFVIWHHDSRIERTDDGRIKITDGYSDNTAYVGDEVAMGGGQGNRVPPATGGQAGAPPNVTEPIPAACASGEIWTAGRLMTEAERQRLPKH
;
A
#
# COMPACT_ATOMS: atom_id res chain seq x y z
N MET A 1 50.57 -39.74 53.35
CA MET A 1 49.90 -39.13 52.19
C MET A 1 48.89 -38.10 52.70
N LYS A 2 48.86 -36.91 52.08
CA LYS A 2 47.98 -35.74 52.26
C LYS A 2 48.19 -34.84 53.51
N ASN A 3 48.85 -33.71 53.19
CA ASN A 3 48.99 -32.46 53.93
C ASN A 3 47.75 -31.55 53.76
N ILE A 4 47.83 -30.40 54.43
CA ILE A 4 47.27 -29.07 54.11
C ILE A 4 46.06 -28.75 55.00
N GLY A 5 46.06 -27.73 55.86
CA GLY A 5 46.86 -26.50 55.89
C GLY A 5 45.90 -25.32 55.92
N LEU A 6 45.75 -24.71 57.09
CA LEU A 6 44.93 -23.52 57.34
C LEU A 6 45.52 -22.33 56.57
N SER A 7 44.76 -21.66 55.73
CA SER A 7 45.12 -20.32 55.25
C SER A 7 43.88 -19.48 55.01
N VAL A 8 43.73 -18.46 55.84
CA VAL A 8 42.79 -17.36 55.69
C VAL A 8 43.35 -16.43 54.62
N MET A 9 42.57 -16.12 53.57
CA MET A 9 42.91 -15.02 52.66
C MET A 9 41.71 -14.11 52.42
N ALA A 10 42.05 -12.83 52.41
CA ALA A 10 41.20 -11.65 52.52
C ALA A 10 40.25 -11.42 51.35
N PHE A 11 39.15 -10.74 51.68
CA PHE A 11 38.28 -10.01 50.79
C PHE A 11 39.06 -9.04 49.89
N SER A 12 38.71 -9.01 48.60
CA SER A 12 38.94 -7.87 47.72
C SER A 12 37.76 -7.77 46.75
N LEU A 13 36.80 -6.90 47.09
CA LEU A 13 35.69 -6.48 46.24
C LEU A 13 36.26 -5.54 45.15
N LEU A 14 36.41 -6.05 43.94
CA LEU A 14 36.62 -5.20 42.76
C LEU A 14 35.25 -4.84 42.19
N ALA A 15 34.78 -3.64 42.50
CA ALA A 15 33.67 -3.01 41.79
C ALA A 15 34.17 -2.55 40.41
N LEU A 16 33.80 -3.27 39.36
CA LEU A 16 34.00 -2.83 37.99
C LEU A 16 32.78 -1.99 37.56
N PRO A 17 32.97 -0.75 37.08
CA PRO A 17 31.88 0.03 36.51
C PRO A 17 31.34 -0.70 35.28
N GLY A 18 30.03 -0.96 35.28
CA GLY A 18 29.34 -1.54 34.14
C GLY A 18 29.41 -0.59 32.94
N CYS A 19 30.04 -1.04 31.87
CA CYS A 19 29.77 -0.51 30.53
C CYS A 19 28.38 -1.03 30.14
N THR A 20 27.35 -0.20 30.31
CA THR A 20 26.15 -0.31 29.50
C THR A 20 26.53 0.13 28.09
N GLU A 21 27.02 -0.80 27.29
CA GLU A 21 26.95 -0.67 25.85
C GLU A 21 25.47 -0.77 25.47
N ASP A 22 24.83 0.40 25.31
CA ASP A 22 23.64 0.53 24.51
C ASP A 22 23.99 0.04 23.11
N THR A 23 23.84 -1.26 22.89
CA THR A 23 23.70 -1.79 21.54
C THR A 23 22.33 -1.34 21.09
N VAL A 24 22.30 -0.14 20.51
CA VAL A 24 21.19 0.35 19.70
C VAL A 24 20.91 -0.75 18.70
N ALA A 25 19.82 -1.47 18.93
CA ALA A 25 19.28 -2.38 17.96
C ALA A 25 19.10 -1.57 16.68
N ALA A 26 19.94 -1.82 15.68
CA ALA A 26 19.67 -1.46 14.30
C ALA A 26 18.50 -2.34 13.82
N GLY A 27 17.33 -2.12 14.41
CA GLY A 27 16.09 -2.42 13.75
C GLY A 27 16.03 -1.45 12.59
N ASN A 28 16.25 -1.96 11.38
CA ASN A 28 15.66 -1.39 10.17
C ASN A 28 14.13 -1.49 10.25
N GLY A 29 13.55 -0.95 11.33
CA GLY A 29 12.14 -0.71 11.48
C GLY A 29 11.83 0.44 10.54
N ARG A 30 11.49 0.09 9.30
CA ARG A 30 10.75 0.98 8.43
C ARG A 30 9.53 1.38 9.27
N THR A 31 9.54 2.59 9.82
CA THR A 31 8.40 3.14 10.54
C THR A 31 7.25 3.06 9.54
N VAL A 32 6.32 2.14 9.79
CA VAL A 32 5.11 2.05 8.97
C VAL A 32 4.42 3.37 9.20
N SER A 33 4.49 4.27 8.20
CA SER A 33 3.84 5.57 8.25
C SER A 33 2.43 5.37 8.78
N GLU A 34 2.03 6.08 9.85
CA GLU A 34 0.67 5.97 10.38
C GLU A 34 -0.37 6.49 9.40
N ALA A 35 0.04 7.34 8.46
CA ALA A 35 -0.83 7.87 7.43
C ALA A 35 -1.30 6.78 6.46
N LEU A 36 -2.58 6.85 6.07
CA LEU A 36 -3.11 6.10 4.94
C LEU A 36 -2.48 6.65 3.64
N PRO A 37 -2.35 5.79 2.59
CA PRO A 37 -1.88 6.26 1.29
C PRO A 37 -2.89 7.23 0.67
N VAL A 38 -2.44 7.95 -0.37
CA VAL A 38 -3.30 8.81 -1.18
C VAL A 38 -4.41 7.97 -1.79
N PHE A 39 -5.65 8.28 -1.40
CA PHE A 39 -6.84 7.54 -1.79
C PHE A 39 -7.86 8.50 -2.41
N VAL A 40 -7.89 8.54 -3.73
CA VAL A 40 -8.79 9.40 -4.49
C VAL A 40 -9.95 8.56 -5.03
N ARG A 41 -11.16 9.11 -4.94
CA ARG A 41 -12.38 8.49 -5.45
C ARG A 41 -13.04 9.39 -6.48
N ASN A 42 -13.90 8.81 -7.31
CA ASN A 42 -14.85 9.59 -8.09
C ASN A 42 -15.77 10.38 -7.15
N SER A 43 -15.97 11.67 -7.42
CA SER A 43 -16.92 12.51 -6.66
C SER A 43 -18.38 12.24 -7.03
N VAL A 44 -18.61 11.57 -8.16
CA VAL A 44 -19.93 11.19 -8.65
C VAL A 44 -20.03 9.67 -8.66
N ARG A 45 -21.14 9.14 -8.14
CA ARG A 45 -21.50 7.72 -8.26
C ARG A 45 -21.75 7.38 -9.73
N ASN A 46 -21.14 6.31 -10.21
CA ASN A 46 -21.33 5.85 -11.58
C ASN A 46 -21.31 4.32 -11.62
N ASP A 47 -22.39 3.74 -12.11
CA ASP A 47 -22.58 2.29 -12.20
C ASP A 47 -22.18 1.73 -13.59
N LEU A 48 -21.49 2.52 -14.42
CA LEU A 48 -20.98 2.05 -15.71
C LEU A 48 -19.84 1.06 -15.51
N GLU A 49 -20.06 -0.17 -15.97
CA GLU A 49 -19.02 -1.21 -16.07
C GLU A 49 -18.05 -0.83 -17.18
N LEU A 50 -16.99 -0.10 -16.83
CA LEU A 50 -15.86 0.09 -17.73
C LEU A 50 -15.13 -1.26 -17.88
N GLU A 51 -15.08 -1.81 -19.09
CA GLU A 51 -14.72 -3.21 -19.34
C GLU A 51 -13.23 -3.47 -19.58
N ALA A 52 -12.37 -2.44 -19.51
CA ALA A 52 -10.93 -2.68 -19.64
C ALA A 52 -10.40 -3.37 -18.38
N LEU A 53 -9.46 -4.30 -18.55
CA LEU A 53 -8.89 -5.09 -17.47
C LEU A 53 -7.53 -4.53 -17.05
N LEU A 54 -7.40 -4.25 -15.75
CA LEU A 54 -6.12 -3.97 -15.11
C LEU A 54 -5.78 -5.11 -14.14
N GLN A 55 -4.56 -5.64 -14.23
CA GLN A 55 -4.03 -6.68 -13.35
C GLN A 55 -2.67 -6.28 -12.78
N GLY A 56 -2.40 -6.69 -11.55
CA GLY A 56 -1.09 -6.58 -10.93
C GLY A 56 -1.17 -6.43 -9.42
N ARG A 57 -0.01 -6.25 -8.78
CA ARG A 57 0.09 -6.08 -7.34
C ARG A 57 -0.41 -4.71 -6.90
N LEU A 58 -1.29 -4.66 -5.91
CA LEU A 58 -1.68 -3.40 -5.27
C LEU A 58 -0.53 -2.90 -4.38
N VAL A 59 0.03 -1.74 -4.67
CA VAL A 59 1.20 -1.19 -3.98
C VAL A 59 1.01 0.26 -3.58
N VAL A 60 1.78 0.71 -2.59
CA VAL A 60 1.93 2.12 -2.25
C VAL A 60 3.34 2.53 -2.66
N ASP A 61 3.45 3.44 -3.62
CA ASP A 61 4.75 3.88 -4.11
C ASP A 61 5.50 4.78 -3.10
N GLY A 62 6.72 5.19 -3.45
CA GLY A 62 7.55 6.07 -2.60
C GLY A 62 6.95 7.46 -2.33
N ASN A 63 5.93 7.88 -3.08
CA ASN A 63 5.20 9.13 -2.88
C ASN A 63 3.88 8.92 -2.12
N GLY A 64 3.59 7.69 -1.68
CA GLY A 64 2.34 7.35 -0.99
C GLY A 64 1.16 7.11 -1.93
N CYS A 65 1.37 6.98 -3.24
CA CYS A 65 0.32 6.79 -4.23
C CYS A 65 -0.09 5.32 -4.32
N LEU A 66 -1.39 5.06 -4.22
CA LEU A 66 -1.95 3.71 -4.36
C LEU A 66 -2.05 3.31 -5.84
N ARG A 67 -1.25 2.32 -6.24
CA ARG A 67 -1.07 1.89 -7.64
C ARG A 67 -1.29 0.39 -7.82
N VAL A 68 -1.55 -0.02 -9.06
CA VAL A 68 -1.47 -1.44 -9.45
C VAL A 68 -0.18 -1.67 -10.23
N GLY A 69 0.84 -2.19 -9.54
CA GLY A 69 2.22 -2.29 -9.98
C GLY A 69 3.06 -1.07 -9.60
N GLU A 70 4.36 -1.27 -9.33
CA GLU A 70 5.29 -0.21 -8.86
C GLU A 70 5.37 1.00 -9.81
N ALA A 71 5.34 0.75 -11.12
CA ALA A 71 5.29 1.77 -12.16
C ALA A 71 3.92 1.85 -12.86
N GLY A 72 2.90 1.23 -12.27
CA GLY A 72 1.58 1.12 -12.85
C GLY A 72 0.70 2.34 -12.58
N PRO A 73 -0.56 2.30 -13.07
CA PRO A 73 -1.44 3.45 -12.98
C PRO A 73 -1.80 3.77 -11.53
N PHE A 74 -1.96 5.07 -11.26
CA PHE A 74 -2.63 5.53 -10.04
C PHE A 74 -4.13 5.28 -10.16
N VAL A 75 -4.73 4.70 -9.12
CA VAL A 75 -6.13 4.27 -9.16
C VAL A 75 -7.04 5.33 -8.54
N ILE A 76 -8.03 5.76 -9.31
CA ILE A 76 -9.20 6.51 -8.83
C ILE A 76 -10.30 5.50 -8.56
N TRP A 77 -10.66 5.34 -7.30
CA TRP A 77 -11.61 4.33 -6.84
C TRP A 77 -13.07 4.74 -7.07
N HIS A 78 -13.97 3.76 -7.05
CA HIS A 78 -15.41 4.02 -7.09
C HIS A 78 -15.83 4.95 -5.94
N HIS A 79 -16.90 5.74 -6.15
CA HIS A 79 -17.38 6.76 -5.21
C HIS A 79 -17.55 6.24 -3.77
N ASP A 80 -18.14 5.06 -3.62
CA ASP A 80 -18.44 4.47 -2.30
C ASP A 80 -17.29 3.67 -1.69
N SER A 81 -16.14 3.63 -2.37
CA SER A 81 -14.99 2.85 -1.90
C SER A 81 -14.47 3.41 -0.59
N ARG A 82 -13.88 2.53 0.20
CA ARG A 82 -13.34 2.86 1.52
C ARG A 82 -11.92 2.33 1.64
N ILE A 83 -11.10 3.07 2.37
CA ILE A 83 -9.76 2.67 2.75
C ILE A 83 -9.67 2.70 4.28
N GLU A 84 -9.06 1.67 4.85
CA GLU A 84 -8.85 1.57 6.29
C GLU A 84 -7.54 0.85 6.59
N ARG A 85 -7.01 1.10 7.79
CA ARG A 85 -5.94 0.30 8.35
C ARG A 85 -6.56 -0.75 9.26
N THR A 86 -6.24 -2.02 9.03
CA THR A 86 -6.69 -3.11 9.89
C THR A 86 -5.86 -3.19 11.17
N ASP A 87 -6.37 -3.92 12.17
CA ASP A 87 -5.70 -4.07 13.48
C ASP A 87 -4.29 -4.69 13.38
N ASP A 88 -4.03 -5.49 12.34
CA ASP A 88 -2.72 -6.06 12.02
C ASP A 88 -1.80 -5.09 11.24
N GLY A 89 -2.24 -3.85 11.03
CA GLY A 89 -1.50 -2.78 10.37
C GLY A 89 -1.53 -2.81 8.84
N ARG A 90 -2.24 -3.76 8.21
CA ARG A 90 -2.38 -3.79 6.75
C ARG A 90 -3.32 -2.68 6.28
N ILE A 91 -3.11 -2.23 5.05
CA ILE A 91 -4.03 -1.30 4.39
C ILE A 91 -5.03 -2.12 3.58
N LYS A 92 -6.31 -1.96 3.90
CA LYS A 92 -7.45 -2.61 3.25
C LYS A 92 -8.22 -1.59 2.42
N ILE A 93 -8.58 -1.98 1.21
CA ILE A 93 -9.48 -1.25 0.34
C ILE A 93 -10.73 -2.09 0.21
N THR A 94 -11.89 -1.48 0.42
CA THR A 94 -13.20 -2.05 0.07
C THR A 94 -13.70 -1.30 -1.15
N ASP A 95 -13.84 -2.01 -2.28
CA ASP A 95 -14.34 -1.45 -3.52
C ASP A 95 -15.82 -1.11 -3.37
N GLY A 96 -16.18 0.15 -3.61
CA GLY A 96 -17.54 0.62 -3.51
C GLY A 96 -18.44 0.20 -4.66
N TYR A 97 -17.89 -0.39 -5.73
CA TYR A 97 -18.69 -0.94 -6.82
C TYR A 97 -19.15 -2.38 -6.52
N SER A 98 -18.26 -3.22 -5.98
CA SER A 98 -18.50 -4.65 -5.78
C SER A 98 -18.58 -5.12 -4.33
N ASP A 99 -18.26 -4.25 -3.37
CA ASP A 99 -17.97 -4.59 -1.96
C ASP A 99 -16.85 -5.63 -1.75
N ASN A 100 -16.11 -6.00 -2.82
CA ASN A 100 -14.93 -6.84 -2.70
C ASN A 100 -13.81 -6.07 -2.01
N THR A 101 -12.96 -6.82 -1.31
CA THR A 101 -11.84 -6.26 -0.58
C THR A 101 -10.51 -6.71 -1.18
N ALA A 102 -9.53 -5.81 -1.14
CA ALA A 102 -8.14 -6.11 -1.43
C ALA A 102 -7.25 -5.42 -0.40
N TYR A 103 -6.08 -5.98 -0.18
CA TYR A 103 -5.07 -5.40 0.70
C TYR A 103 -3.86 -4.96 -0.11
N VAL A 104 -3.17 -3.92 0.36
CA VAL A 104 -1.86 -3.59 -0.19
C VAL A 104 -0.94 -4.81 -0.05
N GLY A 105 -0.30 -5.17 -1.15
CA GLY A 105 0.52 -6.37 -1.32
C GLY A 105 -0.17 -7.51 -2.09
N ASP A 106 -1.51 -7.48 -2.22
CA ASP A 106 -2.26 -8.51 -2.95
C ASP A 106 -2.10 -8.35 -4.46
N GLU A 107 -2.17 -9.47 -5.19
CA GLU A 107 -2.41 -9.44 -6.63
C GLU A 107 -3.90 -9.17 -6.88
N VAL A 108 -4.22 -8.13 -7.64
CA VAL A 108 -5.60 -7.74 -7.93
C VAL A 108 -5.89 -7.80 -9.42
N ALA A 109 -7.17 -7.95 -9.74
CA ALA A 109 -7.72 -7.66 -11.06
C ALA A 109 -8.95 -6.79 -10.89
N MET A 110 -9.05 -5.75 -11.71
CA MET A 110 -10.22 -4.87 -11.72
C MET A 110 -10.60 -4.48 -13.13
N GLY A 111 -11.91 -4.31 -13.31
CA GLY A 111 -12.44 -3.54 -14.42
C GLY A 111 -12.06 -2.06 -14.29
N GLY A 112 -12.37 -1.29 -15.30
CA GLY A 112 -12.12 0.14 -15.31
C GLY A 112 -11.80 0.67 -16.69
N GLY A 113 -11.23 1.85 -16.70
CA GLY A 113 -10.73 2.49 -17.90
C GLY A 113 -9.71 3.55 -17.56
N GLN A 114 -8.80 3.81 -18.50
CA GLN A 114 -7.95 4.99 -18.41
C GLN A 114 -8.85 6.23 -18.44
N GLY A 115 -8.60 7.19 -17.55
CA GLY A 115 -9.36 8.45 -17.53
C GLY A 115 -9.41 9.06 -18.94
N ASN A 116 -10.61 9.14 -19.52
CA ASN A 116 -10.96 9.56 -20.89
C ASN A 116 -10.44 8.67 -22.05
N ARG A 117 -11.25 7.68 -22.45
CA ARG A 117 -11.40 7.27 -23.86
C ARG A 117 -12.87 7.26 -24.31
N VAL A 118 -13.55 8.39 -24.16
CA VAL A 118 -14.33 8.89 -25.32
C VAL A 118 -13.45 9.99 -25.91
N PRO A 119 -12.94 9.86 -27.15
CA PRO A 119 -12.11 10.91 -27.73
C PRO A 119 -12.93 12.21 -27.84
N PRO A 120 -12.37 13.41 -27.61
CA PRO A 120 -12.77 14.50 -28.50
C PRO A 120 -12.40 14.02 -29.91
N ALA A 121 -13.22 14.31 -30.91
CA ALA A 121 -12.91 14.06 -32.32
C ALA A 121 -11.61 14.76 -32.80
N THR A 122 -10.84 15.37 -31.89
CA THR A 122 -9.77 16.34 -32.11
C THR A 122 -8.71 16.21 -31.00
N GLY A 123 -7.90 15.14 -31.02
CA GLY A 123 -6.47 15.10 -30.59
C GLY A 123 -6.00 15.81 -29.30
N GLY A 124 -6.84 16.06 -28.31
CA GLY A 124 -6.46 16.76 -27.08
C GLY A 124 -5.78 15.86 -26.06
N GLN A 125 -4.82 16.41 -25.31
CA GLN A 125 -4.19 15.75 -24.17
C GLN A 125 -5.23 15.52 -23.07
N ALA A 126 -5.30 14.30 -22.53
CA ALA A 126 -6.25 13.96 -21.46
C ALA A 126 -5.94 14.83 -20.23
N GLY A 127 -6.87 15.74 -19.89
CA GLY A 127 -6.80 16.51 -18.66
C GLY A 127 -7.02 15.62 -17.43
N ALA A 128 -6.56 16.08 -16.26
CA ALA A 128 -6.87 15.41 -15.00
C ALA A 128 -8.39 15.24 -14.85
N PRO A 129 -8.88 14.07 -14.37
CA PRO A 129 -10.30 13.80 -14.31
C PRO A 129 -10.98 14.83 -13.38
N PRO A 130 -11.99 15.58 -13.89
CA PRO A 130 -12.55 16.72 -13.17
C PRO A 130 -13.43 16.32 -11.97
N ASN A 131 -13.84 15.04 -11.89
CA ASN A 131 -14.85 14.56 -10.95
C ASN A 131 -14.23 13.63 -9.90
N VAL A 132 -13.31 14.16 -9.10
CA VAL A 132 -12.70 13.44 -7.97
C VAL A 132 -12.98 14.12 -6.64
N THR A 133 -13.00 13.34 -5.56
CA THR A 133 -13.31 13.86 -4.20
C THR A 133 -12.30 14.86 -3.70
N GLU A 134 -11.04 14.74 -4.14
CA GLU A 134 -9.92 15.58 -3.75
C GLU A 134 -8.97 15.75 -4.95
N PRO A 135 -8.28 16.88 -5.09
CA PRO A 135 -7.27 17.04 -6.14
C PRO A 135 -6.20 15.95 -6.07
N ILE A 136 -5.88 15.32 -7.21
CA ILE A 136 -4.83 14.31 -7.27
C ILE A 136 -3.47 15.01 -7.09
N PRO A 137 -2.64 14.63 -6.09
CA PRO A 137 -1.31 15.19 -5.94
C PRO A 137 -0.48 15.01 -7.20
N ALA A 138 0.34 16.00 -7.56
CA ALA A 138 1.14 15.98 -8.79
C ALA A 138 2.04 14.73 -8.91
N ALA A 139 2.57 14.24 -7.78
CA ALA A 139 3.36 13.01 -7.72
C ALA A 139 2.55 11.76 -8.12
N CYS A 140 1.27 11.69 -7.74
CA CYS A 140 0.37 10.58 -8.09
C CYS A 140 -0.25 10.73 -9.48
N ALA A 141 -0.34 11.96 -10.00
CA ALA A 141 -0.73 12.24 -11.37
C ALA A 141 0.40 11.99 -12.38
N SER A 142 1.60 11.59 -11.92
CA SER A 142 2.68 11.17 -12.82
C SER A 142 2.40 9.77 -13.38
N GLY A 143 2.29 9.68 -14.71
CA GLY A 143 2.01 8.44 -15.43
C GLY A 143 0.53 8.22 -15.76
N GLU A 144 0.15 6.95 -15.92
CA GLU A 144 -1.22 6.58 -16.25
C GLU A 144 -2.16 6.71 -15.04
N ILE A 145 -3.42 7.05 -15.31
CA ILE A 145 -4.49 7.08 -14.32
C ILE A 145 -5.56 6.06 -14.73
N TRP A 146 -5.97 5.24 -13.77
CA TRP A 146 -7.02 4.25 -13.95
C TRP A 146 -8.26 4.64 -13.14
N THR A 147 -9.39 4.78 -13.80
CA THR A 147 -10.69 4.86 -13.15
C THR A 147 -11.19 3.45 -12.88
N ALA A 148 -11.22 3.05 -11.62
CA ALA A 148 -11.63 1.71 -11.22
C ALA A 148 -13.11 1.46 -11.54
N GLY A 149 -13.36 0.34 -12.19
CA GLY A 149 -14.65 -0.33 -12.17
C GLY A 149 -14.64 -1.42 -11.11
N ARG A 150 -15.39 -2.50 -11.36
CA ARG A 150 -15.53 -3.63 -10.45
C ARG A 150 -14.17 -4.25 -10.06
N LEU A 151 -13.87 -4.30 -8.76
CA LEU A 151 -12.81 -5.15 -8.24
C LEU A 151 -13.26 -6.62 -8.30
N MET A 152 -12.43 -7.51 -8.83
CA MET A 152 -12.74 -8.94 -8.91
C MET A 152 -12.45 -9.64 -7.58
N THR A 153 -13.18 -10.71 -7.31
CA THR A 153 -12.80 -11.66 -6.25
C THR A 153 -11.52 -12.42 -6.62
N GLU A 154 -10.85 -13.00 -5.63
CA GLU A 154 -9.67 -13.84 -5.87
C GLU A 154 -9.99 -15.02 -6.81
N ALA A 155 -11.16 -15.65 -6.65
CA ALA A 155 -11.58 -16.76 -7.50
C ALA A 155 -11.81 -16.34 -8.97
N GLU A 156 -12.30 -15.12 -9.20
CA GLU A 156 -12.44 -14.55 -10.54
C GLU A 156 -11.09 -14.21 -11.15
N ARG A 157 -10.22 -13.54 -10.38
CA ARG A 157 -8.85 -13.21 -10.81
C ARG A 157 -8.06 -14.45 -11.23
N GLN A 158 -8.15 -15.55 -10.47
CA GLN A 158 -7.44 -16.79 -10.78
C GLN A 158 -7.90 -17.47 -12.07
N ARG A 159 -9.09 -17.14 -12.58
CA ARG A 159 -9.61 -17.65 -13.86
C ARG A 159 -9.15 -16.83 -15.07
N LEU A 160 -8.53 -15.67 -14.85
CA LEU A 160 -7.99 -14.86 -15.93
C LEU A 160 -6.78 -15.54 -16.58
N PRO A 161 -6.57 -15.34 -17.88
CA PRO A 161 -5.33 -15.77 -18.53
C PRO A 161 -4.12 -15.15 -17.83
N LYS A 162 -3.09 -15.97 -17.57
CA LYS A 162 -1.79 -15.46 -17.14
C LYS A 162 -1.08 -14.88 -18.37
N HIS A 163 -0.63 -13.65 -18.28
CA HIS A 163 0.14 -12.96 -19.32
C HIS A 163 1.62 -12.92 -18.96
#